data_AF-A0A2S6HDC9-F1
#
_entry.id   AF-A0A2S6HDC9-F1
#
_cell.length_a   1.000
_cell.length_b   1.000
_cell.length_c   1.000
_cell.angle_alpha   90.00
_cell.angle_beta   90.00
_cell.angle_gamma   90.00
#
_symmetry.space_group_name_H-M   'P 1'
#
loop_
_entity.id
_entity.type
_entity.pdbx_description
1 polymer ?
#
loop_
_entity_poly.entity_id
_entity_poly.type
_entity_poly.pdbx_seq_one_letter_code
_entity_poly.pdbx_strand_id
1 'polypeptide(L)'
;MNTQFRQAQSGFTLIELVVVIVILGILAATALPKLQGLDVDAKQAVVAGGIAAFQSAAAISYAKNRSSSTKVAIDTTTALTSPDVTFSGTCPNLTATYAGSNPPAGTSFNVDTALCSG
;
A
#
# COMPACT_ATOMS: atom_id res chain seq x y z
N MET A 1 28.91 -25.54 -59.82
CA MET A 1 27.72 -24.68 -59.90
C MET A 1 27.32 -24.31 -58.48
N ASN A 2 27.61 -23.08 -58.04
CA ASN A 2 27.26 -22.62 -56.70
C ASN A 2 25.94 -21.86 -56.75
N THR A 3 24.86 -22.51 -56.32
CA THR A 3 23.54 -21.90 -56.14
C THR A 3 23.51 -21.13 -54.82
N GLN A 4 23.79 -19.83 -54.89
CA GLN A 4 23.61 -18.90 -53.78
C GLN A 4 22.10 -18.69 -53.56
N PHE A 5 21.56 -19.23 -52.46
CA PHE A 5 20.20 -18.94 -52.02
C PHE A 5 20.14 -17.48 -51.56
N ARG A 6 19.60 -16.60 -52.41
CA ARG A 6 19.25 -15.22 -52.02
C ARG A 6 18.14 -15.32 -50.97
N GLN A 7 18.47 -15.11 -49.71
CA GLN A 7 17.46 -14.85 -48.69
C GLN A 7 16.77 -13.53 -49.05
N ALA A 8 15.46 -13.59 -49.30
CA ALA A 8 14.67 -12.41 -49.53
C ALA A 8 14.64 -11.61 -48.22
N GLN A 9 15.26 -10.43 -48.22
CA GLN A 9 15.20 -9.49 -47.11
C GLN A 9 13.75 -9.02 -46.97
N SER A 10 12.99 -9.65 -46.04
CA SER A 10 11.66 -9.20 -45.66
C SER A 10 11.81 -7.95 -44.81
N GLY A 11 11.81 -6.78 -45.45
CA GLY A 11 11.79 -5.50 -44.74
C GLY A 11 10.48 -5.31 -44.00
N PHE A 12 10.56 -4.77 -42.78
CA PHE A 12 9.39 -4.35 -42.00
C PHE A 12 8.69 -3.22 -42.75
N THR A 13 7.39 -3.34 -42.94
CA THR A 13 6.61 -2.32 -43.66
C THR A 13 6.36 -1.11 -42.76
N LEU A 14 6.27 0.10 -43.33
CA LEU A 14 5.92 1.29 -42.54
C LEU A 14 4.54 1.13 -41.86
N ILE A 15 3.63 0.39 -42.50
CA ILE A 15 2.30 0.11 -41.92
C ILE A 15 2.35 -0.80 -40.69
N GLU A 16 3.28 -1.77 -40.63
CA GLU A 16 3.48 -2.57 -39.42
C GLU A 16 3.95 -1.71 -38.25
N LEU A 17 4.82 -0.73 -38.49
CA LEU A 17 5.26 0.15 -37.41
C LEU A 17 4.13 1.05 -36.93
N VAL A 18 3.32 1.56 -37.85
CA VAL A 18 2.14 2.40 -37.53
C VAL A 18 1.10 1.61 -36.74
N VAL A 19 0.77 0.37 -37.13
CA VAL A 19 -0.25 -0.40 -36.41
C VAL A 19 0.22 -0.76 -34.99
N VAL A 20 1.51 -1.03 -34.80
CA VAL A 20 2.08 -1.35 -33.48
C VAL A 20 1.96 -0.17 -32.53
N ILE A 21 2.34 1.05 -32.95
CA ILE A 21 2.24 2.22 -32.06
C ILE A 21 0.78 2.59 -31.76
N VAL A 22 -0.15 2.31 -32.68
CA VAL A 22 -1.59 2.50 -32.46
C VAL A 22 -2.10 1.52 -31.39
N ILE A 23 -1.73 0.25 -31.50
CA ILE A 23 -2.09 -0.78 -30.51
C ILE A 23 -1.50 -0.41 -29.14
N LEU A 24 -0.21 -0.06 -29.08
CA LEU A 24 0.43 0.38 -27.84
C LEU A 24 -0.22 1.64 -27.26
N GLY A 25 -0.67 2.58 -28.10
CA GLY A 25 -1.40 3.77 -27.67
C GLY A 25 -2.74 3.44 -26.99
N ILE A 26 -3.52 2.51 -27.56
CA ILE A 26 -4.80 2.06 -26.96
C ILE A 26 -4.54 1.31 -25.65
N LEU A 27 -3.56 0.41 -25.62
CA LEU A 27 -3.19 -0.33 -24.40
C LEU A 27 -2.72 0.63 -23.30
N ALA A 28 -1.91 1.63 -23.62
CA ALA A 28 -1.46 2.63 -22.66
C ALA A 28 -2.62 3.49 -22.12
N ALA A 29 -3.51 3.95 -23.00
CA ALA A 29 -4.67 4.76 -22.62
C ALA A 29 -5.64 4.03 -21.67
N THR A 30 -5.77 2.71 -21.82
CA THR A 30 -6.65 1.89 -20.96
C THR A 30 -5.96 1.39 -19.68
N ALA A 31 -4.64 1.17 -19.70
CA ALA A 31 -3.89 0.67 -18.54
C ALA A 31 -3.57 1.75 -17.50
N LEU A 32 -3.22 2.97 -17.93
CA LEU A 32 -2.82 4.07 -17.03
C LEU A 32 -3.88 4.44 -15.98
N PRO A 33 -5.18 4.60 -16.32
CA PRO A 33 -6.21 4.97 -15.34
C PRO A 33 -6.37 3.92 -14.24
N LYS A 34 -6.25 2.63 -14.59
CA LYS A 34 -6.37 1.52 -13.64
C LYS A 34 -5.19 1.47 -12.67
N LEU A 35 -3.98 1.79 -13.13
CA LEU A 35 -2.79 1.79 -12.29
C LEU A 35 -2.86 2.86 -11.18
N GLN A 36 -3.39 4.05 -11.48
CA GLN A 36 -3.47 5.14 -10.50
C GLN A 36 -4.40 4.84 -9.31
N GLY A 37 -5.48 4.07 -9.51
CA GLY A 37 -6.37 3.66 -8.42
C GLY A 37 -5.74 2.63 -7.48
N LEU A 38 -4.97 1.69 -8.05
CA LEU A 38 -4.35 0.60 -7.29
C LEU A 38 -3.32 1.10 -6.28
N ASP A 39 -2.60 2.18 -6.58
CA ASP A 39 -1.61 2.76 -5.65
C ASP A 39 -2.27 3.31 -4.38
N VAL A 40 -3.46 3.90 -4.50
CA VAL A 40 -4.22 4.44 -3.35
C VAL A 40 -4.77 3.30 -2.50
N ASP A 41 -5.42 2.34 -3.15
CA ASP A 41 -6.01 1.19 -2.47
C ASP A 41 -4.94 0.33 -1.77
N ALA A 42 -3.80 0.12 -2.43
CA ALA A 42 -2.68 -0.63 -1.85
C ALA A 42 -2.13 0.06 -0.60
N LYS A 43 -1.94 1.38 -0.63
CA LYS A 43 -1.47 2.14 0.54
C LYS A 43 -2.47 2.10 1.69
N GLN A 44 -3.77 2.25 1.40
CA GLN A 44 -4.81 2.15 2.41
C GLN A 44 -4.86 0.76 3.05
N ALA A 45 -4.71 -0.30 2.26
CA ALA A 45 -4.68 -1.68 2.74
C ALA A 45 -3.46 -1.95 3.65
N VAL A 46 -2.28 -1.44 3.29
CA VAL A 46 -1.06 -1.57 4.12
C VAL A 46 -1.23 -0.87 5.46
N VAL A 47 -1.77 0.35 5.47
CA VAL A 47 -2.03 1.11 6.70
C VAL A 47 -3.05 0.39 7.59
N ALA A 48 -4.17 -0.05 7.02
CA ALA A 48 -5.20 -0.79 7.74
C ALA A 48 -4.66 -2.11 8.32
N GLY A 49 -3.85 -2.85 7.55
CA GLY A 49 -3.20 -4.08 7.99
C GLY A 49 -2.22 -3.85 9.14
N GLY A 50 -1.40 -2.79 9.07
CA GLY A 50 -0.49 -2.42 10.14
C GLY A 50 -1.20 -2.03 11.45
N ILE A 51 -2.32 -1.33 11.35
CA ILE A 51 -3.16 -0.97 12.52
C ILE A 51 -3.80 -2.22 13.13
N ALA A 52 -4.28 -3.17 12.33
CA ALA A 52 -4.84 -4.43 12.82
C ALA A 52 -3.77 -5.28 13.54
N ALA A 53 -2.55 -5.32 13.01
CA ALA A 53 -1.41 -5.98 13.66
C ALA A 53 -1.05 -5.31 14.99
N PHE A 54 -1.05 -3.98 15.02
CA PHE A 54 -0.85 -3.20 16.24
C PHE A 54 -1.92 -3.49 17.31
N GLN A 55 -3.20 -3.48 16.93
CA GLN A 55 -4.30 -3.81 17.86
C GLN A 55 -4.16 -5.21 18.43
N SER A 56 -3.75 -6.18 17.61
CA SER A 56 -3.50 -7.55 18.04
C SER A 56 -2.34 -7.63 19.04
N ALA A 57 -1.23 -6.94 18.78
CA ALA A 57 -0.08 -6.88 19.68
C ALA A 57 -0.42 -6.17 21.01
N ALA A 58 -1.24 -5.11 20.93
CA ALA A 58 -1.77 -4.40 22.07
C ALA A 58 -2.66 -5.29 22.94
N ALA A 59 -3.57 -6.06 22.33
CA ALA A 59 -4.44 -7.00 23.03
C ALA A 59 -3.65 -8.07 23.78
N ILE A 60 -2.63 -8.65 23.13
CA ILE A 60 -1.76 -9.66 23.75
C ILE A 60 -0.96 -9.05 24.91
N SER A 61 -0.41 -7.85 24.73
CA SER A 61 0.38 -7.18 25.77
C SER A 61 -0.49 -6.79 26.97
N TYR A 62 -1.72 -6.34 26.70
CA TYR A 62 -2.72 -6.05 27.72
C TYR A 62 -3.12 -7.32 28.49
N ALA A 63 -3.45 -8.41 27.79
CA ALA A 63 -3.81 -9.67 28.43
C ALA A 63 -2.69 -10.23 29.33
N LYS A 64 -1.42 -10.07 28.90
CA LYS A 64 -0.25 -10.47 29.70
C LYS A 64 -0.04 -9.59 30.95
N ASN A 65 -0.36 -8.30 30.88
CA ASN A 65 -0.07 -7.34 31.95
C ASN A 65 -1.30 -6.93 32.76
N ARG A 66 -2.45 -7.59 32.56
CA ARG A 66 -3.72 -7.26 33.23
C ARG A 66 -3.65 -7.30 34.77
N SER A 67 -2.68 -8.01 35.34
CA SER A 67 -2.39 -8.04 36.79
C SER A 67 -1.06 -7.39 37.19
N SER A 68 -0.34 -6.78 36.24
CA SER A 68 0.94 -6.11 36.48
C SER A 68 0.72 -4.60 36.70
N SER A 69 1.34 -4.03 37.73
CA SER A 69 1.39 -2.57 37.95
C SER A 69 2.20 -1.81 36.89
N THR A 70 2.88 -2.53 36.00
CA THR A 70 3.70 -1.98 34.91
C THR A 70 2.86 -1.87 33.65
N LYS A 71 2.53 -0.63 33.26
CA LYS A 71 1.91 -0.34 31.96
C LYS A 71 3.00 -0.40 30.88
N VAL A 72 2.88 -1.32 29.94
CA VAL A 72 3.77 -1.37 28.77
C VAL A 72 3.30 -0.30 27.78
N ALA A 73 4.14 0.71 27.54
CA ALA A 73 3.92 1.66 26.46
C ALA A 73 4.12 0.94 25.12
N ILE A 74 3.16 1.04 24.20
CA ILE A 74 3.33 0.53 22.85
C ILE A 74 3.98 1.64 22.04
N ASP A 75 5.26 1.46 21.70
CA ASP A 75 6.00 2.41 20.88
C ASP A 75 5.58 2.26 19.41
N THR A 76 4.76 3.22 18.98
CA THR A 76 4.16 3.27 17.66
C THR A 76 5.16 3.55 16.52
N THR A 77 6.40 3.93 16.85
CA THR A 77 7.44 4.26 15.86
C THR A 77 8.10 3.03 15.22
N THR A 78 7.94 1.85 15.82
CA THR A 78 8.60 0.61 15.37
C THR A 78 7.67 -0.37 14.65
N ALA A 79 6.35 -0.25 14.84
CA ALA A 79 5.36 -1.20 14.30
C ALA A 79 4.86 -0.86 12.89
N LEU A 80 5.06 0.37 12.43
CA LEU A 80 4.69 0.82 11.09
C LEU A 80 5.94 1.40 10.41
N THR A 81 6.48 0.65 9.45
CA THR A 81 7.59 1.09 8.59
C THR A 81 7.17 2.16 7.57
N SER A 82 5.93 2.65 7.67
CA SER A 82 5.39 3.74 6.87
C SER A 82 5.59 5.05 7.65
N PRO A 83 6.42 5.99 7.15
CA PRO A 83 6.65 7.30 7.80
C PRO A 83 5.38 8.16 7.89
N ASP A 84 4.28 7.70 7.29
CA ASP A 84 3.04 8.45 7.15
C ASP A 84 1.98 8.06 8.19
N VAL A 85 2.24 7.22 9.20
CA VAL A 85 1.24 6.90 10.23
C VAL A 85 1.69 7.41 11.58
N THR A 86 0.91 8.34 12.14
CA THR A 86 1.12 8.90 13.48
C THR A 86 0.04 8.41 14.40
N PHE A 87 0.39 8.10 15.65
CA PHE A 87 -0.58 7.78 16.68
C PHE A 87 -0.66 8.95 17.64
N SER A 88 -1.87 9.32 18.01
CA SER A 88 -2.13 10.40 18.95
C SER A 88 -3.21 10.00 19.95
N GLY A 89 -3.17 10.65 21.11
CA GLY A 89 -4.12 10.41 22.18
C GLY A 89 -3.65 9.36 23.19
N THR A 90 -4.45 9.24 24.24
CA THR A 90 -4.32 8.23 25.28
C THR A 90 -5.62 7.46 25.33
N CYS A 91 -5.52 6.21 25.78
CA CYS A 91 -6.68 5.39 26.10
C CYS A 91 -7.77 6.18 26.87
N PRO A 92 -9.06 6.11 26.49
CA PRO A 92 -9.65 5.30 25.40
C PRO A 92 -9.58 5.91 24.00
N ASN A 93 -9.21 7.18 23.86
CA ASN A 93 -9.25 7.90 22.58
C ASN A 93 -7.93 7.80 21.81
N LEU A 94 -7.41 6.60 21.64
CA LEU A 94 -6.20 6.38 20.84
C LEU A 94 -6.57 6.36 19.36
N THR A 95 -5.96 7.25 18.57
CA THR A 95 -6.26 7.42 17.16
C THR A 95 -4.99 7.28 16.33
N ALA A 96 -5.05 6.47 15.28
CA ALA A 96 -4.01 6.40 14.26
C ALA A 96 -4.40 7.30 13.08
N THR A 97 -3.57 8.27 12.73
CA THR A 97 -3.82 9.21 11.64
C THR A 97 -2.75 9.07 10.57
N TYR A 98 -3.19 8.89 9.33
CA TYR A 98 -2.32 8.94 8.17
C TYR A 98 -1.97 10.40 7.84
N ALA A 99 -0.67 10.70 7.80
CA ALA A 99 -0.05 11.99 7.52
C ALA A 99 0.45 12.14 6.08
N GLY A 100 0.37 11.08 5.27
CA GLY A 100 0.77 11.11 3.85
C GLY A 100 -0.26 11.83 2.97
N SER A 101 0.14 12.15 1.75
CA SER A 101 -0.72 12.88 0.79
C SER A 101 -1.66 11.99 -0.01
N ASN A 102 -1.50 10.66 0.05
CA ASN A 102 -2.34 9.71 -0.68
C ASN A 102 -2.37 8.33 0.01
N PRO A 103 -3.47 7.91 0.67
CA PRO A 103 -4.81 8.54 0.76
C PRO A 103 -4.80 9.91 1.46
N PRO A 104 -5.88 10.72 1.37
CA PRO A 104 -5.91 12.07 1.93
C PRO A 104 -5.45 12.12 3.38
N ALA A 105 -4.58 13.10 3.68
CA ALA A 105 -4.09 13.37 5.02
C ALA A 105 -5.27 13.57 5.99
N GLY A 106 -5.18 12.97 7.17
CA GLY A 106 -6.24 13.03 8.19
C GLY A 106 -7.18 11.82 8.20
N THR A 107 -6.97 10.83 7.34
CA THR A 107 -7.65 9.53 7.48
C THR A 107 -7.31 8.93 8.83
N SER A 108 -8.30 8.93 9.71
CA SER A 108 -8.17 8.54 11.11
C SER A 108 -8.81 7.16 11.29
N PHE A 109 -8.06 6.27 11.90
CA PHE A 109 -8.50 4.95 12.28
C PHE A 109 -8.61 4.90 13.80
N ASN A 110 -9.78 4.51 14.29
CA ASN A 110 -9.96 4.29 15.72
C ASN A 110 -9.24 3.01 16.13
N VAL A 111 -8.39 3.11 17.15
CA VAL A 111 -7.85 1.94 17.82
C VAL A 111 -8.92 1.47 18.81
N ASP A 112 -9.15 0.14 18.87
CA ASP A 112 -10.23 -0.41 19.69
C ASP A 112 -10.11 0.03 21.16
N THR A 113 -11.14 0.74 21.64
CA THR A 113 -11.28 1.20 23.03
C THR A 113 -11.34 0.06 24.06
N ALA A 114 -11.58 -1.18 23.62
CA ALA A 114 -11.50 -2.37 24.48
C ALA A 114 -10.07 -2.64 24.97
N LEU A 115 -9.04 -2.20 24.22
CA LEU A 115 -7.64 -2.21 24.67
C LEU A 115 -7.37 -1.25 25.82
N CYS A 116 -8.28 -0.29 26.01
CA CYS A 116 -8.17 0.81 26.93
C CYS A 116 -9.12 0.71 28.13
N SER A 117 -10.08 -0.22 28.06
CA SER A 117 -11.08 -0.46 29.11
C SER A 117 -10.61 -1.62 30.00
N GLY A 118 -9.63 -1.31 30.85
CA GLY A 118 -9.15 -2.18 31.93
C GLY A 118 -9.37 -1.58 33.29
#